data_AF-A0A2U1UYJ7-F1
#
_entry.id   AF-A0A2U1UYJ7-F1
#
_cell.length_a   1.000
_cell.length_b   1.000
_cell.length_c   1.000
_cell.angle_alpha   90.00
_cell.angle_beta   90.00
_cell.angle_gamma   90.00
#
_symmetry.space_group_name_H-M   'P 1'
#
loop_
_entity.id
_entity.type
_entity.pdbx_description
1 polymer ?
#
loop_
_entity_poly.entity_id
_entity_poly.type
_entity_poly.pdbx_seq_one_letter_code
_entity_poly.pdbx_strand_id
1 'polypeptide(L)'
;MDESWTTIDGPDDLRLGEVMPAWFAGRMLADEWKFGLLLSTGQTMLISRIEAVHLSPGGQVLLDVEMLMETEAEGVVVPEPVLLARTGRPRATVNLAHVVAAFEVAGAPGEEEDGED
;
A
#
# COMPACT_ATOMS: atom_id res chain seq x y z
N MET A 1 14.49 23.71 15.55
CA MET A 1 13.68 22.85 16.43
C MET A 1 13.93 21.43 15.97
N ASP A 2 13.94 20.46 16.87
CA ASP A 2 14.06 19.06 16.48
C ASP A 2 12.73 18.66 15.83
N GLU A 3 12.68 18.75 14.49
CA GLU A 3 11.50 18.38 13.71
C GLU A 3 11.47 16.85 13.59
N SER A 4 11.12 16.20 14.69
CA SER A 4 11.09 14.75 14.75
C SER A 4 9.90 14.22 13.96
N TRP A 5 10.19 13.24 13.11
CA TRP A 5 9.17 12.48 12.42
C TRP A 5 8.44 11.59 13.41
N THR A 6 7.12 11.47 13.25
CA THR A 6 6.31 10.49 13.97
C THR A 6 6.13 9.26 13.10
N THR A 7 6.51 8.09 13.61
CA THR A 7 6.24 6.81 12.96
C THR A 7 5.03 6.15 13.59
N ILE A 8 4.14 5.62 12.76
CA ILE A 8 2.99 4.81 13.13
C ILE A 8 3.13 3.46 12.42
N ASP A 9 3.15 2.38 13.17
CA ASP A 9 3.34 1.00 12.68
C ASP A 9 2.22 0.05 13.17
N GLY A 10 1.16 0.60 13.76
CA GLY A 10 0.01 -0.14 14.26
C GLY A 10 -1.31 0.40 13.70
N PRO A 11 -2.25 -0.48 13.29
CA PRO A 11 -3.51 -0.07 12.65
C PRO A 11 -4.50 0.61 13.60
N ASP A 12 -4.36 0.42 14.92
CA ASP A 12 -5.26 0.99 15.94
C ASP A 12 -4.88 2.43 16.37
N ASP A 13 -3.85 3.01 15.77
CA ASP A 13 -3.41 4.36 16.11
C ASP A 13 -4.38 5.41 15.57
N LEU A 14 -5.03 6.14 16.48
CA LEU A 14 -6.05 7.14 16.16
C LEU A 14 -5.53 8.26 15.24
N ARG A 15 -4.22 8.51 15.21
CA ARG A 15 -3.59 9.53 14.35
C ARG A 15 -3.70 9.18 12.87
N LEU A 16 -3.88 7.90 12.52
CA LEU A 16 -4.08 7.48 11.13
C LEU A 16 -5.32 8.12 10.51
N GLY A 17 -6.39 8.27 11.29
CA GLY A 17 -7.64 8.89 10.83
C GLY A 17 -7.52 10.38 10.51
N GLU A 18 -6.44 11.04 10.93
CA GLU A 18 -6.18 12.45 10.63
C GLU A 18 -5.52 12.65 9.25
N VAL A 19 -4.86 11.61 8.73
CA VAL A 19 -3.99 11.70 7.55
C VAL A 19 -4.43 10.81 6.39
N MET A 20 -5.24 9.79 6.67
CA MET A 20 -5.65 8.78 5.71
C MET A 20 -7.13 8.42 5.89
N PRO A 21 -7.83 8.03 4.82
CA PRO A 21 -9.17 7.46 4.94
C PRO A 21 -9.17 6.24 5.88
N ALA A 22 -10.19 6.13 6.74
CA ALA A 22 -10.24 5.10 7.79
C ALA A 22 -10.12 3.66 7.25
N TRP A 23 -10.73 3.37 6.09
CA TRP A 23 -10.64 2.05 5.47
C TRP A 23 -9.21 1.73 4.97
N PHE A 24 -8.49 2.76 4.49
CA PHE A 24 -7.16 2.65 3.89
C PHE A 24 -6.11 2.34 4.96
N ALA A 25 -6.15 3.06 6.09
CA ALA A 25 -5.28 2.79 7.22
C ALA A 25 -5.59 1.45 7.90
N GLY A 26 -6.87 1.18 8.19
CA GLY A 26 -7.27 -0.01 8.92
C GLY A 26 -7.00 -1.31 8.16
N ARG A 27 -7.24 -1.35 6.84
CA ARG A 27 -7.04 -2.59 6.05
C ARG A 27 -5.59 -2.80 5.65
N MET A 28 -4.89 -1.76 5.19
CA MET A 28 -3.56 -1.93 4.57
C MET A 28 -2.42 -2.00 5.59
N LEU A 29 -2.63 -1.58 6.84
CA LEU A 29 -1.68 -1.84 7.94
C LEU A 29 -2.00 -3.13 8.72
N ALA A 30 -3.26 -3.58 8.73
CA ALA A 30 -3.67 -4.74 9.55
C ALA A 30 -3.65 -6.08 8.80
N ASP A 31 -3.68 -6.06 7.47
CA ASP A 31 -3.85 -7.24 6.64
C ASP A 31 -2.80 -7.32 5.53
N GLU A 32 -2.57 -8.53 5.04
CA GLU A 32 -1.75 -8.79 3.85
C GLU A 32 -2.67 -9.15 2.69
N TRP A 33 -2.75 -8.27 1.70
CA TRP A 33 -3.63 -8.43 0.53
C TRP A 33 -3.03 -7.74 -0.69
N LYS A 34 -3.53 -8.00 -1.90
CA LYS A 34 -3.05 -7.28 -3.09
C LYS A 34 -3.72 -5.92 -3.19
N PHE A 35 -2.95 -4.85 -3.12
CA PHE A 35 -3.44 -3.49 -3.26
C PHE A 35 -2.74 -2.76 -4.41
N GLY A 36 -3.46 -1.84 -5.05
CA GLY A 36 -2.92 -0.94 -6.06
C GLY A 36 -2.85 0.49 -5.54
N LEU A 37 -1.69 1.13 -5.70
CA LEU A 37 -1.49 2.56 -5.54
C LEU A 37 -1.32 3.19 -6.92
N LEU A 38 -2.34 3.91 -7.40
CA LEU A 38 -2.22 4.68 -8.63
C LEU A 38 -1.43 5.95 -8.35
N LEU A 39 -0.24 6.05 -8.93
CA LEU A 39 0.64 7.19 -8.75
C LEU A 39 0.25 8.34 -9.69
N SER A 40 0.63 9.55 -9.29
CA SER A 40 0.48 10.77 -10.10
C SER A 40 1.25 10.71 -11.44
N THR A 41 2.17 9.77 -11.61
CA THR A 41 2.85 9.45 -12.87
C THR A 41 2.00 8.62 -13.84
N GLY A 42 0.83 8.13 -13.40
CA GLY A 42 -0.03 7.21 -14.13
C GLY A 42 0.35 5.72 -13.97
N GLN A 43 1.42 5.42 -13.23
CA GLN A 43 1.84 4.05 -12.97
C GLN A 43 1.07 3.49 -11.76
N THR A 44 0.69 2.21 -11.81
CA THR A 44 0.13 1.51 -10.65
C THR A 44 1.23 0.76 -9.92
N MET A 45 1.53 1.13 -8.67
CA MET A 45 2.40 0.33 -7.79
C MET A 45 1.56 -0.72 -7.07
N LEU A 46 1.93 -1.99 -7.20
CA LEU A 46 1.29 -3.05 -6.42
C LEU A 46 2.05 -3.30 -5.13
N ILE A 47 1.30 -3.39 -4.03
CA ILE A 47 1.83 -3.66 -2.69
C ILE A 47 1.00 -4.74 -2.00
N SER A 48 1.62 -5.48 -1.08
CA SER A 48 0.94 -6.43 -0.19
C SER A 48 0.41 -5.77 1.09
N ARG A 49 1.12 -4.74 1.58
CA ARG A 49 0.79 -4.03 2.82
C ARG A 49 1.57 -2.72 2.98
N ILE A 50 1.10 -1.88 3.90
CA ILE A 50 1.82 -0.74 4.46
C ILE A 50 2.46 -1.20 5.77
N GLU A 51 3.78 -1.11 5.87
CA GLU A 51 4.54 -1.46 7.08
C GLU A 51 4.49 -0.34 8.11
N ALA A 52 4.62 0.91 7.66
CA ALA A 52 4.64 2.07 8.53
C ALA A 52 4.20 3.34 7.80
N VAL A 53 3.68 4.29 8.58
CA VAL A 53 3.35 5.64 8.15
C VAL A 53 4.24 6.62 8.92
N HIS A 54 4.95 7.47 8.20
CA HIS A 54 5.79 8.52 8.78
C HIS A 54 5.18 9.89 8.52
N LEU A 55 4.94 10.63 9.59
CA LEU A 55 4.37 11.97 9.58
C LEU A 55 5.47 12.98 9.90
N SER A 56 5.69 13.92 8.98
CA SER A 56 6.55 15.07 9.26
C SER A 56 5.76 16.17 9.96
N PRO A 57 6.41 17.02 10.77
CA PRO A 57 5.77 18.21 11.35
C PRO A 57 5.20 19.17 10.30
N GLY A 58 5.73 19.13 9.08
CA GLY A 58 5.28 19.94 7.93
C GLY A 58 4.10 19.35 7.17
N GLY A 59 3.53 18.22 7.63
CA GLY A 59 2.38 17.57 7.00
C GLY A 59 2.73 16.62 5.85
N GLN A 60 4.02 16.31 5.64
CA GLN A 60 4.40 15.26 4.69
C GLN A 60 4.10 13.89 5.29
N VAL A 61 3.53 13.00 4.48
CA VAL A 61 3.22 11.62 4.85
C VAL A 61 4.00 10.69 3.93
N LEU A 62 4.85 9.86 4.52
CA LEU A 62 5.54 8.78 3.83
C LEU A 62 4.98 7.44 4.27
N LEU A 63 4.84 6.51 3.34
CA LEU A 63 4.40 5.15 3.58
C LEU A 63 5.57 4.22 3.30
N ASP A 64 6.02 3.47 4.29
CA ASP A 64 6.85 2.30 4.05
C ASP A 64 5.92 1.15 3.64
N VAL A 65 6.21 0.54 2.51
CA VAL A 65 5.36 -0.47 1.87
C VAL A 65 6.17 -1.69 1.47
N GLU A 66 5.49 -2.82 1.39
CA GLU A 66 6.00 -4.04 0.79
C GLU A 66 5.40 -4.22 -0.59
N MET A 67 6.23 -4.07 -1.64
CA MET A 67 5.80 -4.19 -3.04
C MET A 67 5.59 -5.66 -3.42
N LEU A 68 4.58 -5.94 -4.26
CA LEU A 68 4.43 -7.28 -4.83
C LEU A 68 5.58 -7.60 -5.79
N MET A 69 6.04 -8.86 -5.72
CA MET A 69 6.94 -9.49 -6.67
C MET A 69 6.17 -9.90 -7.93
N GLU A 70 6.90 -10.14 -9.02
CA GLU A 70 6.32 -10.54 -10.31
C GLU A 70 5.50 -11.84 -10.23
N THR A 71 5.93 -12.80 -9.41
CA THR A 71 5.22 -14.06 -9.17
C THR A 71 3.93 -13.88 -8.38
N GLU A 72 3.82 -12.83 -7.57
CA GLU A 72 2.64 -12.56 -6.73
C GLU A 72 1.61 -11.72 -7.48
N ALA A 73 2.04 -11.00 -8.52
CA ALA A 73 1.19 -10.20 -9.39
C ALA A 73 0.51 -11.02 -10.51
N GLU A 74 0.71 -12.33 -10.57
CA GLU A 74 0.01 -13.18 -11.53
C GLU A 74 -1.51 -13.08 -11.33
N GLY A 75 -2.25 -12.98 -12.44
CA GLY A 75 -3.72 -12.84 -12.44
C GLY A 75 -4.25 -11.46 -12.01
N VAL A 76 -3.38 -10.53 -11.59
CA VAL A 76 -3.79 -9.18 -11.19
C VAL A 76 -4.12 -8.32 -12.40
N VAL A 77 -5.34 -7.75 -12.42
CA VAL A 77 -5.79 -6.83 -13.46
C VAL A 77 -5.86 -5.41 -12.89
N VAL A 78 -4.94 -4.56 -13.34
CA VAL A 78 -4.87 -3.13 -12.95
C VAL A 78 -4.50 -2.24 -14.13
N PRO A 79 -4.68 -0.91 -14.03
CA PRO A 79 -4.21 0.02 -15.05
C PRO A 79 -2.69 -0.06 -15.24
N GLU A 80 -2.24 -0.32 -16.46
CA GLU A 80 -0.84 -0.24 -16.87
C GLU A 80 -0.40 1.22 -17.05
N PRO A 81 0.90 1.55 -16.87
CA PRO A 81 2.01 0.63 -16.54
C PRO A 81 2.10 0.23 -15.06
N VAL A 82 2.49 -1.02 -14.78
CA VAL A 82 2.64 -1.54 -13.42
C VAL A 82 4.07 -1.45 -12.87
N LEU A 83 4.20 -1.07 -11.59
CA LEU A 83 5.43 -1.09 -10.79
C LEU A 83 5.39 -2.23 -9.78
N LEU A 84 6.39 -3.12 -9.85
CA LEU A 84 6.59 -4.31 -9.01
C LEU A 84 8.00 -4.33 -8.45
N ALA A 85 8.21 -5.11 -7.39
CA ALA A 85 9.54 -5.47 -6.92
C ALA A 85 10.23 -6.38 -7.97
N ARG A 86 11.30 -5.86 -8.58
CA ARG A 86 12.12 -6.59 -9.57
C ARG A 86 13.26 -7.40 -8.96
N THR A 87 13.44 -7.28 -7.65
CA THR A 87 14.49 -7.96 -6.89
C THR A 87 13.87 -8.55 -5.64
N GLY A 88 14.53 -9.50 -4.97
CA GLY A 88 14.10 -10.04 -3.67
C GLY A 88 14.18 -9.04 -2.50
N ARG A 89 14.05 -7.73 -2.77
CA ARG A 89 14.03 -6.64 -1.80
C ARG A 89 12.78 -5.80 -2.10
N PRO A 90 11.60 -6.18 -1.57
CA PRO A 90 10.32 -5.57 -1.94
C PRO A 90 10.01 -4.26 -1.20
N ARG A 91 10.83 -3.86 -0.23
CA ARG A 91 10.57 -2.67 0.57
C ARG A 91 10.79 -1.39 -0.23
N ALA A 92 9.82 -0.51 -0.18
CA ALA A 92 9.89 0.82 -0.76
C ALA A 92 9.25 1.85 0.18
N THR A 93 9.60 3.12 -0.01
CA THR A 93 8.93 4.25 0.65
C THR A 93 8.22 5.08 -0.42
N VAL A 94 6.94 5.37 -0.21
CA VAL A 94 6.10 6.16 -1.10
C VAL A 94 5.68 7.44 -0.40
N ASN A 95 5.81 8.58 -1.06
CA ASN A 95 5.21 9.81 -0.57
C ASN A 95 3.72 9.83 -0.94
N LEU A 96 2.85 9.87 0.08
CA LEU A 96 1.40 9.82 -0.10
C LEU A 96 0.86 10.96 -0.97
N ALA A 97 1.55 12.11 -1.00
CA ALA A 97 1.17 13.24 -1.85
C ALA A 97 1.24 12.92 -3.36
N HIS A 98 1.89 11.82 -3.75
CA HIS A 98 1.98 11.34 -5.13
C HIS A 98 1.05 10.18 -5.44
N VAL A 99 0.19 9.76 -4.50
CA VAL A 99 -0.83 8.73 -4.70
C VAL A 99 -2.15 9.41 -5.06
N VAL A 100 -2.71 9.07 -6.22
CA VAL A 100 -3.99 9.58 -6.72
C VAL A 100 -5.15 8.73 -6.22
N ALA A 101 -4.95 7.42 -6.18
CA ALA A 101 -5.94 6.47 -5.69
C ALA A 101 -5.27 5.26 -5.05
N ALA A 102 -5.98 4.66 -4.10
CA ALA A 102 -5.68 3.36 -3.56
C ALA A 102 -6.90 2.46 -3.69
N PHE A 103 -6.69 1.19 -4.01
CA PHE A 103 -7.77 0.23 -4.20
C PHE A 103 -7.32 -1.20 -3.88
N GLU A 104 -8.27 -2.01 -3.43
CA GLU A 104 -8.09 -3.46 -3.33
C GLU A 104 -8.06 -4.09 -4.72
N VAL A 105 -7.22 -5.09 -4.87
CA VAL A 105 -7.14 -5.91 -6.08
C VAL A 105 -7.57 -7.31 -5.67
N ALA A 106 -8.70 -7.78 -6.20
CA ALA A 106 -9.01 -9.20 -6.18
C ALA A 106 -8.27 -9.89 -7.34
N GLY A 107 -7.99 -11.19 -7.20
CA GLY A 107 -7.74 -12.03 -8.37
C GLY A 107 -8.88 -11.86 -9.39
N ALA A 108 -8.67 -12.27 -10.63
CA ALA A 108 -9.71 -12.18 -11.65
C ALA A 108 -11.04 -12.77 -11.11
N PRO A 109 -12.20 -12.12 -11.35
CA PRO A 109 -13.47 -12.63 -10.86
C PRO A 109 -13.68 -14.06 -11.39
N GLY A 110 -13.61 -15.06 -10.50
CA GLY A 110 -13.71 -16.48 -10.83
C GLY A 110 -12.74 -17.43 -10.10
N GLU A 111 -11.73 -16.92 -9.38
CA GLU A 111 -10.90 -17.73 -8.47
C GLU A 111 -11.52 -17.74 -7.07
N GLU A 112 -12.71 -18.35 -6.95
CA GLU A 112 -13.11 -18.89 -5.65
C GLU A 112 -12.30 -20.18 -5.47
N GLU A 113 -11.47 -20.23 -4.42
CA GLU A 113 -10.88 -21.49 -3.99
C GLU A 113 -12.04 -22.45 -3.70
N ASP A 114 -12.16 -23.50 -4.51
CA ASP A 114 -12.94 -24.69 -4.17
C ASP A 114 -12.40 -25.19 -2.83
N GLY A 115 -13.06 -24.77 -1.75
CA GLY A 115 -12.78 -25.26 -0.41
C GLY A 115 -12.99 -26.77 -0.42
N GLU A 116 -11.90 -27.52 -0.17
CA GLU A 116 -11.99 -28.95 0.12
C GLU A 116 -12.68 -29.15 1.47
N ASP A 117 -13.80 -29.88 1.45
CA ASP A 117 -14.53 -30.44 2.60
C ASP A 117 -13.69 -31.40 3.47
#